data_AF-A0A0B5ID64-F1
#
_entry.id   AF-A0A0B5ID64-F1
#
_cell.length_a   1.000
_cell.length_b   1.000
_cell.length_c   1.000
_cell.angle_alpha   90.00
_cell.angle_beta   90.00
_cell.angle_gamma   90.00
#
_symmetry.space_group_name_H-M   'P 1'
#
loop_
_entity.id
_entity.type
_entity.pdbx_description
1 polymer ?
#
loop_
_entity_poly.entity_id
_entity_poly.type
_entity_poly.pdbx_seq_one_letter_code
_entity_poly.pdbx_strand_id
1 'polypeptide(L)'
;MRHTIPPSLPPRAAEHHCPGGIPDAATLQAEVRALRQRLAVAEAALPGITQLTDGTPAELTVYRAGFNAIPYGTYTTREAARACCEDSLEQHRPIPEGASTFWVPQSGDEDASEELVLFGPGPDDEDSTGMLVHPQAISVLYTPDAEG
;
A
#
# COMPACT_ATOMS: atom_id res chain seq x y z
N MET A 1 -84.63 -2.61 11.81
CA MET A 1 -83.22 -2.30 12.13
C MET A 1 -82.47 -2.18 10.81
N ARG A 2 -81.99 -0.97 10.46
CA ARG A 2 -81.29 -0.69 9.19
C ARG A 2 -79.79 -0.89 9.41
N HIS A 3 -79.18 -1.86 8.73
CA HIS A 3 -77.73 -2.04 8.72
C HIS A 3 -77.12 -1.12 7.67
N THR A 4 -76.32 -0.15 8.12
CA THR A 4 -75.51 0.72 7.28
C THR A 4 -74.17 0.05 7.04
N ILE A 5 -73.87 -0.32 5.79
CA ILE A 5 -72.57 -0.84 5.37
C ILE A 5 -71.65 0.36 5.09
N PRO A 6 -70.44 0.46 5.67
CA PRO A 6 -69.50 1.53 5.37
C PRO A 6 -68.87 1.35 3.97
N PRO A 7 -68.46 2.45 3.30
CA PRO A 7 -67.91 2.39 1.95
C PRO A 7 -66.54 1.71 1.89
N SER A 8 -66.36 0.91 0.85
CA SER A 8 -65.11 0.23 0.48
C SER A 8 -63.97 1.24 0.29
N LEU A 9 -62.83 1.00 0.94
CA LEU A 9 -61.58 1.70 0.66
C LEU A 9 -61.14 1.42 -0.78
N PRO A 10 -60.58 2.41 -1.52
CA PRO A 10 -59.97 2.16 -2.81
C PRO A 10 -58.66 1.37 -2.65
N PRO A 11 -58.28 0.55 -3.66
CA PRO A 11 -57.00 -0.14 -3.65
C PRO A 11 -55.87 0.90 -3.65
N ARG A 12 -55.04 0.89 -2.60
CA ARG A 12 -53.74 1.56 -2.59
C ARG A 12 -52.88 0.89 -3.67
N ALA A 13 -52.81 1.50 -4.84
CA ALA A 13 -51.69 1.27 -5.75
C ALA A 13 -50.43 1.79 -5.03
N ALA A 14 -49.75 0.89 -4.32
CA ALA A 14 -48.41 1.14 -3.83
C ALA A 14 -47.47 1.07 -5.03
N GLU A 15 -47.42 2.16 -5.81
CA GLU A 15 -46.33 2.41 -6.73
C GLU A 15 -45.05 2.45 -5.88
N HIS A 16 -44.33 1.33 -5.86
CA HIS A 16 -42.96 1.28 -5.38
C HIS A 16 -42.14 2.07 -6.39
N HIS A 17 -42.10 3.39 -6.19
CA HIS A 17 -41.16 4.27 -6.86
C HIS A 17 -39.77 3.92 -6.33
N CYS A 18 -39.08 3.00 -7.00
CA CYS A 18 -37.64 2.80 -6.82
C CYS A 18 -36.95 4.05 -7.38
N PRO A 19 -36.35 4.94 -6.54
CA PRO A 19 -35.85 6.24 -6.98
C PRO A 19 -34.45 6.14 -7.62
N GLY A 20 -34.18 5.08 -8.38
CA GLY A 20 -32.89 4.86 -9.04
C GLY A 20 -33.12 4.28 -10.43
N GLY A 21 -33.16 5.15 -11.44
CA GLY A 21 -33.12 4.70 -12.83
C GLY A 21 -31.84 3.89 -13.08
N ILE A 22 -31.92 2.89 -13.97
CA ILE A 22 -30.75 2.10 -14.37
C ILE A 22 -29.70 3.09 -14.92
N PRO A 23 -28.47 3.11 -14.37
CA PRO A 23 -27.43 4.01 -14.87
C PRO A 23 -27.16 3.73 -16.34
N ASP A 24 -26.92 4.78 -17.11
CA ASP A 24 -26.59 4.61 -18.52
C ASP A 24 -25.22 3.95 -18.72
N ALA A 25 -24.99 3.46 -19.94
CA ALA A 25 -23.76 2.76 -20.27
C ALA A 25 -22.51 3.64 -20.10
N ALA A 26 -22.63 4.96 -20.31
CA ALA A 26 -21.51 5.90 -20.17
C ALA A 26 -21.08 6.04 -18.71
N THR A 27 -22.04 6.11 -17.79
CA THR A 27 -21.83 6.18 -16.35
C THR A 27 -21.12 4.92 -15.85
N LEU A 28 -21.62 3.74 -16.23
CA LEU A 28 -21.00 2.46 -15.87
C LEU A 28 -19.56 2.34 -16.40
N GLN A 29 -19.30 2.80 -17.64
CA GLN A 29 -17.95 2.78 -18.20
C GLN A 29 -16.99 3.72 -17.49
N ALA A 30 -17.46 4.89 -17.06
CA ALA A 30 -16.67 5.84 -16.28
C ALA A 30 -16.29 5.25 -14.91
N GLU A 31 -17.25 4.60 -14.23
CA GLU A 31 -17.03 3.95 -12.94
C GLU A 31 -16.04 2.78 -13.05
N VAL A 32 -16.20 1.91 -14.04
CA VAL A 32 -15.24 0.81 -14.29
C VAL A 32 -13.83 1.33 -14.54
N ARG A 33 -13.69 2.45 -15.27
CA ARG A 33 -12.37 3.07 -15.49
C ARG A 33 -11.76 3.57 -14.19
N ALA A 34 -12.55 4.24 -13.35
CA ALA A 34 -12.10 4.72 -12.06
C ALA A 34 -11.68 3.57 -11.13
N LEU A 35 -12.44 2.47 -11.09
CA LEU A 35 -12.10 1.28 -10.32
C LEU A 35 -10.80 0.64 -10.81
N ARG A 36 -10.63 0.48 -12.13
CA ARG A 36 -9.39 -0.05 -12.72
C ARG A 36 -8.19 0.83 -12.38
N GLN A 37 -8.35 2.15 -12.39
CA GLN A 37 -7.27 3.06 -12.01
C GLN A 37 -6.90 2.91 -10.53
N ARG A 38 -7.89 2.79 -9.63
CA ARG A 38 -7.66 2.55 -8.20
C ARG A 38 -6.95 1.20 -7.96
N LEU A 39 -7.36 0.14 -8.66
CA LEU A 39 -6.72 -1.16 -8.59
C LEU A 39 -5.27 -1.11 -9.08
N ALA A 40 -5.00 -0.40 -10.18
CA ALA A 40 -3.65 -0.24 -10.69
C ALA A 40 -2.75 0.53 -9.70
N VAL A 41 -3.27 1.55 -9.02
CA VAL A 41 -2.55 2.28 -7.96
C VAL A 41 -2.26 1.37 -6.76
N ALA A 42 -3.24 0.56 -6.34
CA ALA A 42 -3.05 -0.38 -5.24
C ALA A 42 -1.98 -1.43 -5.57
N GLU A 43 -2.05 -2.03 -6.77
CA GLU A 43 -1.09 -3.03 -7.23
C GLU A 43 0.33 -2.44 -7.38
N ALA A 44 0.45 -1.18 -7.82
CA ALA A 44 1.74 -0.51 -7.89
C ALA A 44 2.33 -0.22 -6.50
N ALA A 45 1.49 0.08 -5.50
CA ALA A 45 1.94 0.32 -4.13
C ALA A 45 2.26 -0.96 -3.35
N LEU A 46 1.59 -2.06 -3.70
CA LEU A 46 1.70 -3.37 -3.07
C LEU A 46 1.46 -4.47 -4.10
N PRO A 47 2.51 -4.93 -4.79
CA PRO A 47 2.39 -5.98 -5.80
C PRO A 47 1.72 -7.24 -5.23
N GLY A 48 0.74 -7.79 -5.96
CA GLY A 48 -0.01 -8.98 -5.58
C GLY A 48 -1.25 -8.73 -4.72
N ILE A 49 -1.50 -7.51 -4.25
CA ILE A 49 -2.63 -7.21 -3.36
C ILE A 49 -4.00 -7.48 -4.01
N THR A 50 -4.12 -7.34 -5.33
CA THR A 50 -5.38 -7.61 -6.04
C THR A 50 -5.62 -9.10 -6.31
N GLN A 51 -4.65 -9.96 -5.99
CA GLN A 51 -4.70 -11.40 -6.20
C GLN A 51 -4.94 -12.17 -4.89
N LEU A 52 -5.17 -11.48 -3.78
CA LEU A 52 -5.53 -12.11 -2.52
C LEU A 52 -6.86 -12.84 -2.67
N THR A 53 -6.85 -14.14 -2.42
CA THR A 53 -8.05 -14.99 -2.40
C THR A 53 -8.36 -15.44 -0.99
N ASP A 54 -9.65 -15.54 -0.65
CA ASP A 54 -10.12 -15.96 0.66
C ASP A 54 -9.40 -17.22 1.18
N GLY A 55 -8.92 -17.15 2.42
CA GLY A 55 -8.31 -18.30 3.10
C GLY A 55 -6.92 -18.72 2.59
N THR A 56 -6.38 -18.05 1.56
CA THR A 56 -5.03 -18.33 1.06
C THR A 56 -4.07 -17.24 1.52
N PRO A 57 -3.07 -17.56 2.36
CA PRO A 57 -2.05 -16.59 2.74
C PRO A 57 -1.25 -16.17 1.51
N ALA A 58 -1.06 -14.86 1.33
CA ALA A 58 -0.13 -14.33 0.34
C ALA A 58 1.13 -13.84 1.03
N GLU A 59 2.27 -14.03 0.36
CA GLU A 59 3.54 -13.46 0.79
C GLU A 59 3.72 -12.09 0.14
N LEU A 60 3.96 -11.08 0.97
CA LEU A 60 4.28 -9.72 0.54
C LEU A 60 5.65 -9.36 1.10
N THR A 61 6.46 -8.66 0.32
CA THR A 61 7.72 -8.12 0.81
C THR A 61 7.48 -6.71 1.34
N VAL A 62 7.84 -6.49 2.60
CA VAL A 62 7.96 -5.15 3.19
C VAL A 62 9.42 -4.85 3.44
N TYR A 63 9.76 -3.57 3.52
CA TYR A 63 11.13 -3.09 3.68
C TYR A 63 11.25 -2.36 5.00
N ARG A 64 12.08 -2.88 5.90
CA ARG A 64 12.34 -2.26 7.20
C ARG A 64 13.56 -1.36 7.08
N ALA A 65 13.36 -0.06 7.26
CA ALA A 65 14.43 0.92 7.37
C ALA A 65 14.90 1.04 8.82
N GLY A 66 16.19 1.30 9.02
CA GLY A 66 16.74 1.54 10.35
C GLY A 66 18.19 1.98 10.35
N PHE A 67 18.72 2.15 11.57
CA PHE A 67 20.13 2.40 11.83
C PHE A 67 20.67 1.29 12.72
N ASN A 68 21.60 0.48 12.20
CA ASN A 68 22.05 -0.75 12.83
C ASN A 68 20.86 -1.61 13.26
N ALA A 69 20.76 -1.95 14.55
CA ALA A 69 19.66 -2.72 15.10
C ALA A 69 18.38 -1.90 15.40
N ILE A 70 18.40 -0.58 15.21
CA ILE A 70 17.32 0.34 15.60
C ILE A 70 16.37 0.55 14.41
N PRO A 71 15.10 0.08 14.46
CA PRO A 71 14.14 0.34 13.41
C PRO A 71 13.70 1.81 13.37
N TYR A 72 13.53 2.36 12.17
CA TYR A 72 12.84 3.63 11.93
C TYR A 72 11.40 3.40 11.49
N GLY A 73 11.18 2.43 10.60
CA GLY A 73 9.85 2.15 10.06
C GLY A 73 9.83 0.97 9.11
N THR A 74 8.60 0.63 8.68
CA THR A 74 8.32 -0.43 7.70
C THR A 74 7.58 0.18 6.52
N TYR A 75 8.03 -0.14 5.32
CA TYR A 75 7.56 0.43 4.07
C TYR A 75 7.14 -0.68 3.11
N THR A 76 6.20 -0.39 2.21
CA THR A 76 5.76 -1.35 1.20
C THR A 76 6.68 -1.37 -0.03
N THR A 77 7.55 -0.38 -0.19
CA THR A 77 8.51 -0.30 -1.30
C THR A 77 9.93 -0.08 -0.80
N ARG A 78 10.90 -0.58 -1.57
CA ARG A 78 12.33 -0.45 -1.28
C ARG A 78 12.75 1.01 -1.30
N GLU A 79 12.26 1.76 -2.28
CA GLU A 79 12.58 3.17 -2.52
C GLU A 79 12.12 4.05 -1.36
N ALA A 80 10.93 3.78 -0.79
CA ALA A 80 10.43 4.55 0.35
C ALA A 80 11.26 4.27 1.62
N ALA A 81 11.71 3.04 1.83
CA ALA A 81 12.62 2.70 2.92
C ALA A 81 13.99 3.38 2.76
N ARG A 82 14.55 3.37 1.54
CA ARG A 82 15.81 4.04 1.22
C ARG A 82 15.72 5.56 1.43
N ALA A 83 14.68 6.20 0.92
CA ALA A 83 14.45 7.63 1.12
C ALA A 83 14.38 8.01 2.61
N CYS A 84 13.72 7.19 3.45
CA CYS A 84 13.72 7.44 4.89
C CYS A 84 15.13 7.40 5.51
N CYS A 85 15.97 6.45 5.09
CA CYS A 85 17.35 6.35 5.56
C CYS A 85 18.22 7.51 5.06
N GLU A 86 18.06 7.92 3.80
CA GLU A 86 18.75 9.08 3.21
C GLU A 86 18.38 10.37 3.95
N ASP A 87 17.08 10.63 4.15
CA ASP A 87 16.59 11.78 4.92
C ASP A 87 17.15 11.78 6.35
N SER A 88 17.20 10.60 7.00
CA SER A 88 17.77 10.47 8.34
C SER A 88 19.28 10.76 8.35
N LEU A 89 20.02 10.29 7.34
CA LEU A 89 21.45 10.55 7.21
C LEU A 89 21.71 12.05 7.08
N GLU A 90 20.99 12.73 6.18
CA GLU A 90 21.11 14.17 5.97
C GLU A 90 20.83 14.99 7.24
N GLN A 91 19.87 14.55 8.05
CA GLN A 91 19.50 15.24 9.30
C GLN A 91 20.53 15.06 10.43
N HIS A 92 21.20 13.90 10.50
CA HIS A 92 22.03 13.53 11.65
C HIS A 92 23.53 13.57 11.36
N ARG A 93 23.95 13.53 10.09
CA ARG A 93 25.35 13.45 9.69
C ARG A 93 25.60 14.34 8.47
N PRO A 94 26.39 15.43 8.61
CA PRO A 94 26.78 16.23 7.45
C PRO A 94 27.65 15.38 6.50
N ILE A 95 27.24 15.33 5.24
CA ILE A 95 27.99 14.65 4.18
C ILE A 95 29.19 15.54 3.80
N PRO A 96 30.44 15.02 3.86
CA PRO A 96 31.62 15.79 3.47
C PRO A 96 31.52 16.31 2.03
N GLU A 97 32.09 17.49 1.77
CA GLU A 97 32.15 18.02 0.41
C GLU A 97 32.93 17.07 -0.51
N GLY A 98 32.33 16.75 -1.66
CA GLY A 98 32.90 15.78 -2.62
C GLY A 98 32.65 14.31 -2.27
N ALA A 99 31.99 14.00 -1.15
CA ALA A 99 31.50 12.65 -0.88
C ALA A 99 30.17 12.38 -1.59
N SER A 100 29.89 11.10 -1.82
CA SER A 100 28.66 10.61 -2.46
C SER A 100 28.11 9.41 -1.69
N THR A 101 26.81 9.15 -1.80
CA THR A 101 26.15 8.04 -1.14
C THR A 101 25.75 6.96 -2.14
N PHE A 102 25.90 5.70 -1.76
CA PHE A 102 25.47 4.55 -2.56
C PHE A 102 24.87 3.47 -1.68
N TRP A 103 23.84 2.80 -2.19
CA TRP A 103 23.29 1.60 -1.56
C TRP A 103 24.08 0.38 -1.99
N VAL A 104 24.65 -0.34 -1.03
CA VAL A 104 25.45 -1.54 -1.25
C VAL A 104 24.77 -2.71 -0.56
N PRO A 105 24.50 -3.83 -1.26
CA PRO A 105 23.96 -5.02 -0.63
C PRO A 105 25.04 -5.68 0.26
N GLN A 106 24.66 -6.08 1.47
CA GLN A 106 25.58 -6.68 2.44
C GLN A 106 25.98 -8.12 2.08
N SER A 107 25.23 -8.76 1.18
CA SER A 107 25.59 -10.03 0.54
C SER A 107 25.23 -10.01 -0.95
N GLY A 108 25.63 -11.03 -1.70
CA GLY A 108 25.28 -11.17 -3.12
C GLY A 108 23.85 -11.69 -3.39
N ASP A 109 23.04 -11.84 -2.35
CA ASP A 109 21.67 -12.38 -2.45
C ASP A 109 20.68 -11.28 -2.86
N GLU A 110 19.61 -11.65 -3.57
CA GLU A 110 18.57 -10.70 -4.00
C GLU A 110 17.81 -10.10 -2.81
N ASP A 111 17.62 -10.89 -1.75
CA ASP A 111 16.99 -10.50 -0.49
C ASP A 111 18.01 -10.00 0.54
N ALA A 112 19.24 -9.68 0.11
CA ALA A 112 20.24 -9.12 1.00
C ALA A 112 19.76 -7.78 1.57
N SER A 113 20.13 -7.56 2.84
CA SER A 113 20.01 -6.24 3.44
C SER A 113 20.93 -5.28 2.70
N GLU A 114 20.49 -4.05 2.52
CA GLU A 114 21.30 -3.02 1.89
C GLU A 114 21.72 -2.00 2.91
N GLU A 115 22.94 -1.50 2.75
CA GLU A 115 23.50 -0.43 3.54
C GLU A 115 23.74 0.80 2.68
N LEU A 116 23.37 1.97 3.21
CA LEU A 116 23.80 3.24 2.63
C LEU A 116 25.24 3.48 3.05
N VAL A 117 26.12 3.66 2.09
CA VAL A 117 27.55 3.84 2.31
C VAL A 117 27.97 5.18 1.75
N LEU A 118 28.88 5.87 2.45
CA LEU A 118 29.52 7.09 1.98
C LEU A 118 30.83 6.75 1.26
N PHE A 119 31.04 7.35 0.10
CA PHE A 119 32.27 7.23 -0.69
C PHE A 119 32.89 8.62 -0.89
N GLY A 120 34.19 8.74 -0.59
CA GLY A 120 35.01 9.91 -0.87
C GLY A 120 35.32 10.79 0.34
N PRO A 121 36.08 11.89 0.12
CA PRO A 121 36.53 12.38 -1.19
C PRO A 121 37.77 11.66 -1.76
N GLY A 122 38.45 10.79 -0.99
CA GLY A 122 39.53 9.95 -1.49
C GLY A 122 39.04 8.70 -2.25
N PRO A 123 39.90 8.11 -3.11
CA PRO A 123 39.54 6.95 -3.94
C PRO A 123 39.20 5.67 -3.16
N ASP A 124 39.61 5.59 -1.89
CA ASP A 124 39.42 4.42 -1.01
C ASP A 124 38.73 4.82 0.31
N ASP A 125 38.11 6.01 0.37
CA ASP A 125 37.39 6.48 1.55
C ASP A 125 35.96 5.94 1.51
N GLU A 126 35.79 4.68 1.88
CA GLU A 126 34.48 4.06 2.12
C GLU A 126 34.14 4.14 3.61
N ASP A 127 32.98 4.68 3.96
CA ASP A 127 32.49 4.71 5.33
C ASP A 127 31.06 4.20 5.46
N SER A 128 30.90 3.21 6.33
CA SER A 128 29.62 2.65 6.73
C SER A 128 28.80 3.72 7.44
N THR A 129 27.58 3.96 6.96
CA THR A 129 26.66 4.87 7.65
C THR A 129 25.86 4.13 8.73
N GLY A 130 25.80 2.80 8.68
CA GLY A 130 24.91 2.00 9.50
C GLY A 130 23.43 2.15 9.15
N MET A 131 23.06 2.93 8.13
CA MET A 131 21.68 3.00 7.64
C MET A 131 21.37 1.78 6.79
N LEU A 132 20.34 1.02 7.19
CA LEU A 132 20.04 -0.28 6.62
C LEU A 132 18.60 -0.35 6.11
N VAL A 133 18.42 -1.04 4.99
CA VAL A 133 17.13 -1.46 4.44
C VAL A 133 17.10 -2.98 4.38
N HIS A 134 16.22 -3.58 5.17
CA HIS A 134 16.04 -5.03 5.25
C HIS A 134 14.74 -5.45 4.55
N PRO A 135 14.78 -6.22 3.44
CA PRO A 135 13.59 -6.85 2.90
C PRO A 135 13.10 -7.92 3.89
N GLN A 136 11.79 -7.97 4.12
CA GLN A 136 11.15 -8.91 5.02
C GLN A 136 9.87 -9.44 4.37
N ALA A 137 9.82 -10.76 4.16
CA ALA A 137 8.60 -11.43 3.76
C ALA A 137 7.60 -11.42 4.95
N ILE A 138 6.37 -11.00 4.67
CA ILE A 138 5.25 -11.10 5.59
C ILE A 138 4.15 -11.94 4.94
N SER A 139 3.49 -12.77 5.75
CA SER A 139 2.32 -13.52 5.32
C SER A 139 1.06 -12.73 5.69
N VAL A 140 0.22 -12.46 4.69
CA VAL A 140 -1.05 -11.75 4.86
C VAL A 140 -2.19 -12.70 4.55
N LEU A 141 -3.11 -12.84 5.51
CA LEU A 141 -4.34 -13.61 5.35
C LEU A 141 -5.52 -12.65 5.30
N TYR A 142 -6.18 -12.57 4.15
CA TYR A 142 -7.44 -11.85 4.03
C TYR A 142 -8.57 -12.66 4.69
N THR A 143 -9.31 -12.04 5.61
CA THR A 143 -10.47 -12.64 6.28
C THR A 143 -11.68 -11.71 6.12
N PRO A 144 -12.62 -11.99 5.21
CA PRO A 144 -13.74 -11.09 4.91
C PRO A 144 -14.65 -10.83 6.13
N ASP A 145 -14.79 -11.80 7.03
CA ASP A 145 -15.58 -11.66 8.26
C ASP A 145 -14.96 -10.71 9.30
N ALA A 146 -13.72 -10.25 9.09
CA ALA A 146 -13.05 -9.30 9.97
C ALA A 146 -13.50 -7.84 9.74
N GLU A 147 -14.21 -7.56 8.64
CA GLU A 147 -14.74 -6.22 8.30
C GLU A 147 -16.13 -5.93 8.94
N GLY A 148 -16.55 -6.74 9.91
CA GLY A 148 -17.85 -6.66 10.60
C GLY A 148 -18.09 -5.42 11.45
#